data_AF-F9Q4D0-F1
#
_entry.id   AF-F9Q4D0-F1
#
_cell.length_a   1.000
_cell.length_b   1.000
_cell.length_c   1.000
_cell.angle_alpha   90.00
_cell.angle_beta   90.00
_cell.angle_gamma   90.00
#
_symmetry.space_group_name_H-M   'P 1'
#
loop_
_entity.id
_entity.type
_entity.pdbx_description
1 polymer ?
#
loop_
_entity_poly.entity_id
_entity_poly.type
_entity_poly.pdbx_seq_one_letter_code
_entity_poly.pdbx_strand_id
1 'polypeptide(L)'
;MYGIRKAISHTNYVVEKQSSNPDFANKKYHLYENLNNGEHGRYILPLLNTKKAHMFLISTYNTLAFSAFEKYGKNTESEREAFKKEIDLRAQEQINYLDFWSRLAADNVRNQLLKSENMVPSAIWDNQDVPGNGWADRMGHNKNGDYAPVREFYGPTGKWHGYNGMGAYAYIFSNPQNSEAVYYIISSMISDYGTSAFTHETTHINDRMAYLGTWRHREGTDIESFAQGMLQSPSLTNYNGEYGSLGLNMAYERKNDGTQIYNYDPNMLSSREKIDHYMKNYNESMMMLDYLEAESVIKKNTGTNDKWFKKIDKKYREKASYNKLEGAPHQWDLVRDLNDDEKSMKLTAIDQLVDNNFATKHGLPGNGHYRTEGFDSAYTVVNMMTGIYGGNTSKSTAGSISFKHNTFRMWGYYGYLDGFLGYASNKYKQESKAAGNVGLGDDFIIQKVSKGRFNTLEEWKKEWYKEVRAKAEKGFVEIEIDGQKISTYEKLQELFDAAVEKDLQGNKFDNTVNLKWKVYKQLLQKSDGFTGDLFTK
;
A
#
# COMPACT_ATOMS: atom_id res chain seq x y z
N MET A 1 -16.56 -22.99 25.13
CA MET A 1 -15.13 -23.08 24.82
C MET A 1 -14.36 -21.88 25.43
N TYR A 2 -14.57 -21.60 26.74
CA TYR A 2 -14.03 -20.41 27.47
C TYR A 2 -12.79 -20.72 28.34
N GLY A 3 -12.26 -21.95 28.26
CA GLY A 3 -11.32 -22.48 29.25
C GLY A 3 -9.98 -21.75 29.30
N ILE A 4 -9.26 -21.67 28.17
CA ILE A 4 -7.88 -21.15 28.18
C ILE A 4 -7.82 -19.64 28.46
N ARG A 5 -8.71 -18.83 27.83
CA ARG A 5 -8.76 -17.38 28.05
C ARG A 5 -8.95 -17.04 29.52
N LYS A 6 -9.85 -17.76 30.21
CA LYS A 6 -10.07 -17.61 31.65
C LYS A 6 -8.89 -18.17 32.46
N ALA A 7 -8.27 -19.26 32.03
CA ALA A 7 -7.16 -19.89 32.74
C ALA A 7 -5.86 -19.06 32.71
N ILE A 8 -5.69 -18.16 31.73
CA ILE A 8 -4.51 -17.32 31.60
C ILE A 8 -4.73 -15.85 32.01
N SER A 9 -5.96 -15.47 32.37
CA SER A 9 -6.33 -14.06 32.59
C SER A 9 -5.74 -13.44 33.85
N HIS A 10 -5.15 -14.23 34.74
CA HIS A 10 -4.47 -13.74 35.95
C HIS A 10 -3.18 -12.97 35.63
N THR A 11 -2.59 -13.20 34.45
CA THR A 11 -1.37 -12.52 33.99
C THR A 11 -1.50 -11.96 32.58
N ASN A 12 -2.41 -12.49 31.76
CA ASN A 12 -2.44 -12.19 30.33
C ASN A 12 -3.73 -11.50 29.87
N TYR A 13 -3.60 -10.61 28.90
CA TYR A 13 -4.71 -9.93 28.24
C TYR A 13 -4.98 -10.51 26.85
N VAL A 14 -6.23 -10.83 26.52
CA VAL A 14 -6.58 -11.45 25.24
C VAL A 14 -7.65 -10.61 24.54
N VAL A 15 -7.32 -10.18 23.33
CA VAL A 15 -8.23 -9.48 22.42
C VAL A 15 -8.60 -10.42 21.28
N GLU A 16 -9.87 -10.82 21.22
CA GLU A 16 -10.41 -11.64 20.14
C GLU A 16 -11.23 -10.72 19.23
N LYS A 17 -10.81 -10.56 17.97
CA LYS A 17 -11.49 -9.70 17.00
C LYS A 17 -12.23 -10.57 15.98
N GLN A 18 -13.55 -10.55 16.11
CA GLN A 18 -14.46 -11.10 15.11
C GLN A 18 -14.43 -10.24 13.85
N SER A 19 -14.56 -10.88 12.68
CA SER A 19 -14.71 -10.16 11.42
C SER A 19 -16.01 -9.36 11.40
N SER A 20 -15.93 -8.15 10.88
CA SER A 20 -17.07 -7.29 10.52
C SER A 20 -17.70 -7.66 9.19
N ASN A 21 -17.03 -8.47 8.36
CA ASN A 21 -17.58 -8.93 7.08
C ASN A 21 -18.69 -9.97 7.36
N PRO A 22 -19.94 -9.73 6.90
CA PRO A 22 -21.05 -10.66 7.12
C PRO A 22 -20.76 -12.09 6.62
N ASP A 23 -20.01 -12.23 5.52
CA ASP A 23 -19.61 -13.54 4.98
C ASP A 23 -18.79 -14.36 5.99
N PHE A 24 -18.13 -13.68 6.92
CA PHE A 24 -17.20 -14.25 7.91
C PHE A 24 -17.76 -14.21 9.36
N ALA A 25 -19.02 -13.83 9.57
CA ALA A 25 -19.57 -13.56 10.90
C ALA A 25 -19.52 -14.74 11.89
N ASN A 26 -19.48 -16.00 11.43
CA ASN A 26 -19.45 -17.19 12.29
C ASN A 26 -18.16 -18.01 12.16
N LYS A 27 -17.10 -17.39 11.64
CA LYS A 27 -15.83 -18.07 11.37
C LYS A 27 -14.97 -18.16 12.62
N LYS A 28 -14.05 -19.13 12.67
CA LYS A 28 -13.15 -19.30 13.82
C LYS A 28 -12.24 -18.08 14.00
N TYR A 29 -12.10 -17.61 15.23
CA TYR A 29 -11.16 -16.52 15.59
C TYR A 29 -10.75 -16.56 17.06
N HIS A 30 -11.32 -17.46 17.86
CA HIS A 30 -11.03 -17.52 19.29
C HIS A 30 -9.63 -18.05 19.55
N LEU A 31 -9.03 -17.60 20.65
CA LEU A 31 -7.65 -17.90 21.00
C LEU A 31 -7.38 -19.41 21.03
N TYR A 32 -8.29 -20.19 21.63
CA TYR A 32 -8.09 -21.65 21.72
C TYR A 32 -8.09 -22.31 20.35
N GLU A 33 -8.98 -21.90 19.44
CA GLU A 33 -9.05 -22.43 18.09
C GLU A 33 -7.75 -22.13 17.33
N ASN A 34 -7.24 -20.91 17.50
CA ASN A 34 -6.01 -20.47 16.88
C ASN A 34 -4.73 -21.06 17.51
N LEU A 35 -4.77 -21.49 18.77
CA LEU A 35 -3.67 -22.20 19.42
C LEU A 35 -3.71 -23.71 19.17
N ASN A 36 -4.88 -24.32 19.08
CA ASN A 36 -5.05 -25.77 19.03
C ASN A 36 -4.80 -26.35 17.63
N ASN A 37 -3.57 -26.24 17.14
CA ASN A 37 -3.09 -26.80 15.89
C ASN A 37 -1.63 -27.28 16.03
N GLY A 38 -1.11 -27.90 14.96
CA GLY A 38 0.23 -28.50 14.95
C GLY A 38 1.40 -27.52 15.14
N GLU A 39 1.21 -26.21 14.93
CA GLU A 39 2.29 -25.23 15.10
C GLU A 39 2.21 -24.43 16.40
N HIS A 40 0.99 -24.03 16.78
CA HIS A 40 0.76 -23.12 17.90
C HIS A 40 0.44 -23.84 19.21
N GLY A 41 0.12 -25.13 19.16
CA GLY A 41 -0.28 -25.90 20.35
C GLY A 41 0.79 -25.92 21.44
N ARG A 42 2.07 -25.84 21.05
CA ARG A 42 3.21 -25.77 21.98
C ARG A 42 3.25 -24.51 22.85
N TYR A 43 2.49 -23.46 22.51
CA TYR A 43 2.46 -22.21 23.29
C TYR A 43 1.44 -22.26 24.44
N ILE A 44 0.53 -23.23 24.44
CA ILE A 44 -0.53 -23.36 25.46
C ILE A 44 0.07 -23.53 26.86
N LEU A 45 1.02 -24.45 27.03
CA LEU A 45 1.62 -24.73 28.34
C LEU A 45 2.43 -23.54 28.87
N PRO A 46 3.31 -22.87 28.08
CA PRO A 46 3.95 -21.64 28.52
C PRO A 46 2.97 -20.54 28.94
N LEU A 47 1.88 -20.29 28.18
CA LEU A 47 0.87 -19.29 28.54
C LEU A 47 0.12 -19.63 29.84
N LEU A 48 -0.14 -20.91 30.10
CA LEU A 48 -0.74 -21.35 31.37
C LEU A 48 0.20 -21.21 32.57
N ASN A 49 1.51 -21.13 32.31
CA ASN A 49 2.55 -21.09 33.34
C ASN A 49 3.18 -19.70 33.54
N THR A 50 2.67 -18.65 32.88
CA THR A 50 3.13 -17.28 33.14
C THR A 50 2.80 -16.87 34.58
N LYS A 51 3.80 -16.27 35.23
CA LYS A 51 3.75 -15.84 36.64
C LYS A 51 4.14 -14.39 36.77
N LYS A 52 5.28 -14.01 36.20
CA LYS A 52 5.80 -12.64 36.22
C LYS A 52 5.64 -11.96 34.87
N ALA A 53 5.63 -12.72 33.78
CA ALA A 53 5.36 -12.18 32.45
C ALA A 53 3.87 -11.83 32.32
N HIS A 54 3.58 -10.63 31.83
CA HIS A 54 2.23 -10.22 31.46
C HIS A 54 2.15 -10.16 29.95
N MET A 55 1.66 -11.23 29.33
CA MET A 55 1.51 -11.30 27.88
C MET A 55 0.21 -10.64 27.45
N PHE A 56 0.17 -10.19 26.22
CA PHE A 56 -1.09 -9.95 25.54
C PHE A 56 -1.10 -10.60 24.16
N LEU A 57 -2.30 -11.03 23.76
CA LEU A 57 -2.53 -11.76 22.52
C LEU A 57 -3.67 -11.11 21.73
N ILE A 58 -3.48 -10.96 20.43
CA ILE A 58 -4.52 -10.51 19.50
C ILE A 58 -4.84 -11.68 18.57
N SER A 59 -6.09 -12.14 18.60
CA SER A 59 -6.57 -13.30 17.85
C SER A 59 -7.60 -12.87 16.82
N THR A 60 -7.36 -13.21 15.55
CA THR A 60 -8.26 -12.95 14.42
C THR A 60 -8.50 -14.24 13.63
N TYR A 61 -9.25 -14.20 12.53
CA TYR A 61 -9.39 -15.38 11.65
C TYR A 61 -8.15 -15.67 10.79
N ASN A 62 -7.20 -14.72 10.67
CA ASN A 62 -6.02 -14.84 9.80
C ASN A 62 -4.70 -14.88 10.58
N THR A 63 -4.63 -14.20 11.72
CA THR A 63 -3.39 -13.95 12.47
C THR A 63 -3.56 -14.24 13.95
N LEU A 64 -2.45 -14.56 14.60
CA LEU A 64 -2.34 -14.67 16.05
C LEU A 64 -1.08 -13.93 16.53
N ALA A 65 -1.28 -12.79 17.18
CA ALA A 65 -0.19 -11.93 17.62
C ALA A 65 0.17 -12.13 19.10
N PHE A 66 1.46 -11.98 19.41
CA PHE A 66 2.01 -12.16 20.74
C PHE A 66 2.94 -10.99 21.09
N SER A 67 2.72 -10.39 22.27
CA SER A 67 3.65 -9.43 22.87
C SER A 67 3.45 -9.38 24.39
N ALA A 68 4.21 -8.52 25.06
CA ALA A 68 4.23 -8.42 26.51
C ALA A 68 4.14 -6.96 26.94
N PHE A 69 3.47 -6.70 28.06
CA PHE A 69 3.34 -5.35 28.62
C PHE A 69 4.70 -4.76 29.02
N GLU A 70 5.60 -5.58 29.54
CA GLU A 70 6.94 -5.19 29.98
C GLU A 70 7.79 -4.68 28.81
N LYS A 71 7.54 -5.16 27.59
CA LYS A 71 8.15 -4.61 26.37
C LYS A 71 7.87 -3.12 26.21
N TYR A 72 6.68 -2.68 26.59
CA TYR A 72 6.26 -1.28 26.51
C TYR A 72 6.54 -0.49 27.79
N GLY A 73 7.35 -1.05 28.69
CA GLY A 73 7.65 -0.46 30.00
C GLY A 73 6.44 -0.41 30.93
N LYS A 74 5.41 -1.24 30.70
CA LYS A 74 4.19 -1.28 31.52
C LYS A 74 4.33 -2.35 32.59
N ASN A 75 4.89 -1.97 33.73
CA ASN A 75 5.31 -2.93 34.77
C ASN A 75 4.31 -3.01 35.93
N THR A 76 3.45 -2.01 36.10
CA THR A 76 2.39 -1.99 37.13
C THR A 76 1.02 -2.33 36.55
N GLU A 77 0.09 -2.79 37.40
CA GLU A 77 -1.28 -3.10 36.98
C GLU A 77 -1.98 -1.89 36.35
N SER A 78 -1.86 -0.71 36.96
CA SER A 78 -2.47 0.53 36.45
C SER A 78 -1.96 0.90 35.06
N GLU A 79 -0.65 0.79 34.83
CA GLU A 79 -0.05 1.04 33.50
C GLU A 79 -0.53 0.03 32.47
N ARG A 80 -0.69 -1.24 32.85
CA ARG A 80 -1.21 -2.28 31.96
C ARG A 80 -2.67 -2.03 31.61
N GLU A 81 -3.52 -1.75 32.59
CA GLU A 81 -4.93 -1.43 32.36
C GLU A 81 -5.10 -0.23 31.43
N ALA A 82 -4.34 0.85 31.65
CA ALA A 82 -4.37 2.01 30.77
C ALA A 82 -3.91 1.68 29.34
N PHE A 83 -2.92 0.80 29.20
CA PHE A 83 -2.36 0.42 27.90
C PHE A 83 -3.26 -0.51 27.08
N LYS A 84 -4.21 -1.22 27.70
CA LYS A 84 -5.18 -2.08 26.98
C LYS A 84 -5.93 -1.33 25.89
N LYS A 85 -6.23 -0.04 26.08
CA LYS A 85 -6.89 0.79 25.06
C LYS A 85 -6.05 0.91 23.77
N GLU A 86 -4.73 1.02 23.89
CA GLU A 86 -3.85 1.05 22.72
C GLU A 86 -3.79 -0.32 22.04
N ILE A 87 -3.77 -1.41 22.82
CA ILE A 87 -3.83 -2.78 22.29
C ILE A 87 -5.14 -3.00 21.53
N ASP A 88 -6.28 -2.62 22.10
CA ASP A 88 -7.60 -2.76 21.49
C ASP A 88 -7.74 -1.96 20.20
N LEU A 89 -7.14 -0.75 20.16
CA LEU A 89 -7.08 0.08 18.97
C LEU A 89 -6.25 -0.60 17.87
N ARG A 90 -5.03 -1.08 18.15
CA ARG A 90 -4.22 -1.75 17.11
C ARG A 90 -4.81 -3.09 16.70
N ALA A 91 -5.45 -3.81 17.61
CA ALA A 91 -6.22 -4.99 17.27
C ALA A 91 -7.39 -4.66 16.33
N GLN A 92 -8.06 -3.51 16.53
CA GLN A 92 -9.10 -3.05 15.63
C GLN A 92 -8.54 -2.71 14.24
N GLU A 93 -7.42 -2.00 14.18
CA GLU A 93 -6.76 -1.65 12.92
C GLU A 93 -6.29 -2.91 12.14
N GLN A 94 -5.78 -3.92 12.85
CA GLN A 94 -5.40 -5.21 12.25
C GLN A 94 -6.61 -5.95 11.65
N ILE A 95 -7.74 -6.06 12.36
CA ILE A 95 -8.93 -6.73 11.81
C ILE A 95 -9.56 -5.90 10.68
N ASN A 96 -9.52 -4.57 10.74
CA ASN A 96 -9.97 -3.70 9.65
C ASN A 96 -9.22 -3.99 8.35
N TYR A 97 -7.88 -4.13 8.42
CA TYR A 97 -7.05 -4.50 7.26
C TYR A 97 -7.40 -5.88 6.71
N LEU A 98 -7.54 -6.87 7.58
CA LEU A 98 -7.90 -8.23 7.14
C LEU A 98 -9.29 -8.23 6.49
N ASP A 99 -10.25 -7.53 7.08
CA ASP A 99 -11.61 -7.44 6.56
C ASP A 99 -11.70 -6.64 5.26
N PHE A 100 -10.85 -5.63 5.07
CA PHE A 100 -10.73 -4.96 3.77
C PHE A 100 -10.43 -5.99 2.67
N TRP A 101 -9.48 -6.90 2.92
CA TRP A 101 -9.15 -7.97 1.99
C TRP A 101 -10.23 -9.04 1.88
N SER A 102 -10.97 -9.36 2.94
CA SER A 102 -12.08 -10.30 2.84
C SER A 102 -13.21 -9.77 1.95
N ARG A 103 -13.39 -8.45 1.88
CA ARG A 103 -14.33 -7.78 0.96
C ARG A 103 -13.79 -7.70 -0.48
N LEU A 104 -12.49 -7.46 -0.63
CA LEU A 104 -11.86 -7.23 -1.94
C LEU A 104 -11.53 -8.51 -2.71
N ALA A 105 -10.90 -9.49 -2.04
CA ALA A 105 -10.28 -10.65 -2.65
C ALA A 105 -11.24 -11.42 -3.57
N ALA A 106 -10.68 -11.99 -4.64
CA ALA A 106 -11.45 -12.76 -5.61
C ALA A 106 -12.16 -13.96 -4.95
N ASP A 107 -13.36 -14.28 -5.42
CA ASP A 107 -14.25 -15.23 -4.73
C ASP A 107 -13.63 -16.64 -4.63
N ASN A 108 -12.83 -17.03 -5.63
CA ASN A 108 -12.13 -18.32 -5.69
C ASN A 108 -11.04 -18.48 -4.61
N VAL A 109 -10.57 -17.39 -4.01
CA VAL A 109 -9.51 -17.40 -2.99
C VAL A 109 -9.91 -16.76 -1.67
N ARG A 110 -11.05 -16.07 -1.59
CA ARG A 110 -11.50 -15.34 -0.38
C ARG A 110 -11.44 -16.21 0.87
N ASN A 111 -11.93 -17.45 0.80
CA ASN A 111 -11.93 -18.36 1.95
C ASN A 111 -10.53 -18.77 2.41
N GLN A 112 -9.49 -18.65 1.58
CA GLN A 112 -8.11 -18.92 2.01
C GLN A 112 -7.63 -17.92 3.07
N LEU A 113 -8.24 -16.73 3.15
CA LEU A 113 -7.98 -15.75 4.22
C LEU A 113 -8.39 -16.26 5.61
N LEU A 114 -9.35 -17.20 5.69
CA LEU A 114 -9.80 -17.84 6.94
C LEU A 114 -8.79 -18.90 7.40
N LYS A 115 -7.56 -18.48 7.71
CA LYS A 115 -6.47 -19.38 8.12
C LYS A 115 -6.80 -20.17 9.39
N SER A 116 -7.64 -19.64 10.28
CA SER A 116 -8.17 -20.34 11.45
C SER A 116 -9.03 -21.58 11.12
N GLU A 117 -9.59 -21.65 9.91
CA GLU A 117 -10.38 -22.79 9.43
C GLU A 117 -9.60 -23.64 8.42
N ASN A 118 -8.88 -23.00 7.51
CA ASN A 118 -8.34 -23.62 6.30
C ASN A 118 -6.82 -23.84 6.34
N MET A 119 -6.12 -23.33 7.36
CA MET A 119 -4.66 -23.46 7.51
C MET A 119 -4.27 -23.32 9.00
N VAL A 120 -3.26 -22.50 9.28
CA VAL A 120 -2.81 -22.07 10.60
C VAL A 120 -2.72 -20.54 10.55
N PRO A 121 -3.33 -19.82 11.51
CA PRO A 121 -3.19 -18.36 11.58
C PRO A 121 -1.73 -17.95 11.61
N SER A 122 -1.36 -16.95 10.81
CA SER A 122 0.04 -16.48 10.75
C SER A 122 0.42 -15.89 12.11
N ALA A 123 1.51 -16.38 12.70
CA ALA A 123 1.95 -15.85 13.98
C ALA A 123 2.59 -14.47 13.80
N ILE A 124 2.29 -13.52 14.68
CA ILE A 124 2.89 -12.19 14.68
C ILE A 124 3.69 -12.04 15.98
N TRP A 125 5.00 -11.97 15.87
CA TRP A 125 5.91 -11.91 17.00
C TRP A 125 6.46 -10.50 17.18
N ASP A 126 6.29 -9.97 18.38
CA ASP A 126 6.88 -8.68 18.72
C ASP A 126 8.32 -8.82 19.22
N ASN A 127 9.08 -7.72 19.12
CA ASN A 127 10.50 -7.70 19.47
C ASN A 127 10.73 -7.74 20.99
N GLN A 128 11.99 -7.92 21.40
CA GLN A 128 12.41 -8.00 22.80
C GLN A 128 13.23 -6.77 23.23
N ASP A 129 13.12 -5.66 22.50
CA ASP A 129 13.70 -4.38 22.88
C ASP A 129 12.80 -3.66 23.87
N VAL A 130 13.34 -3.38 25.06
CA VAL A 130 12.61 -2.74 26.14
C VAL A 130 13.10 -1.29 26.25
N PRO A 131 12.24 -0.28 26.08
CA PRO A 131 12.62 1.13 26.20
C PRO A 131 13.38 1.41 27.50
N GLY A 132 14.57 2.00 27.37
CA GLY A 132 15.47 2.30 28.49
C GLY A 132 16.33 1.12 28.97
N ASN A 133 15.95 -0.14 28.69
CA ASN A 133 16.65 -1.34 29.17
C ASN A 133 17.40 -2.07 28.06
N GLY A 134 17.06 -1.79 26.79
CA GLY A 134 17.64 -2.42 25.61
C GLY A 134 17.11 -3.83 25.35
N TRP A 135 17.70 -4.47 24.35
CA TRP A 135 17.33 -5.81 23.90
C TRP A 135 17.61 -6.88 24.96
N ALA A 136 16.59 -7.64 25.33
CA ALA A 136 16.76 -8.80 26.21
C ALA A 136 17.40 -9.98 25.47
N ASP A 137 18.45 -10.56 26.03
CA ASP A 137 19.13 -11.72 25.46
C ASP A 137 18.26 -12.98 25.47
N ARG A 138 18.76 -14.08 24.88
CA ARG A 138 18.02 -15.34 24.77
C ARG A 138 17.74 -16.03 26.11
N MET A 139 18.50 -15.69 27.15
CA MET A 139 18.29 -16.17 28.52
C MET A 139 17.35 -15.25 29.31
N GLY A 140 16.90 -14.17 28.67
CA GLY A 140 16.01 -13.17 29.23
C GLY A 140 16.70 -12.26 30.22
N HIS A 141 17.91 -11.78 29.90
CA HIS A 141 18.56 -10.71 30.65
C HIS A 141 18.67 -9.44 29.79
N ASN A 142 18.39 -8.28 30.39
CA ASN A 142 18.66 -6.96 29.82
C ASN A 142 19.46 -6.11 30.81
N LYS A 143 19.66 -4.81 30.53
CA LYS A 143 20.47 -3.91 31.39
C LYS A 143 19.96 -3.83 32.83
N ASN A 144 18.68 -4.10 33.07
CA ASN A 144 18.02 -3.99 34.37
C ASN A 144 17.67 -5.37 34.98
N GLY A 145 18.29 -6.45 34.50
CA GLY A 145 18.18 -7.79 35.07
C GLY A 145 17.25 -8.73 34.28
N ASP A 146 16.57 -9.62 35.00
CA ASP A 146 15.71 -10.64 34.42
C ASP A 146 14.47 -10.06 33.74
N TYR A 147 14.29 -10.41 32.48
CA TYR A 147 13.14 -10.08 31.65
C TYR A 147 12.20 -11.29 31.54
N ALA A 148 11.15 -11.27 32.35
CA ALA A 148 10.22 -12.39 32.51
C ALA A 148 9.58 -12.89 31.19
N PRO A 149 9.15 -12.04 30.23
CA PRO A 149 8.55 -12.53 28.98
C PRO A 149 9.43 -13.49 28.19
N VAL A 150 10.76 -13.28 28.18
CA VAL A 150 11.67 -14.22 27.54
C VAL A 150 11.85 -15.50 28.37
N ARG A 151 12.00 -15.37 29.69
CA ARG A 151 12.23 -16.52 30.58
C ARG A 151 11.02 -17.46 30.67
N GLU A 152 9.81 -16.91 30.66
CA GLU A 152 8.57 -17.66 30.88
C GLU A 152 7.88 -18.07 29.56
N PHE A 153 8.06 -17.31 28.47
CA PHE A 153 7.34 -17.56 27.22
C PHE A 153 8.25 -17.66 25.98
N TYR A 154 8.93 -16.58 25.55
CA TYR A 154 9.63 -16.58 24.26
C TYR A 154 10.81 -17.56 24.20
N GLY A 155 11.56 -17.72 25.29
CA GLY A 155 12.65 -18.69 25.41
C GLY A 155 12.12 -20.13 25.35
N PRO A 156 11.22 -20.54 26.27
CA PRO A 156 10.65 -21.90 26.28
C PRO A 156 9.94 -22.31 24.99
N THR A 157 9.33 -21.36 24.27
CA THR A 157 8.66 -21.62 22.99
C THR A 157 9.61 -21.59 21.79
N GLY A 158 10.86 -21.18 21.98
CA GLY A 158 11.84 -21.00 20.91
C GLY A 158 11.52 -19.82 19.98
N LYS A 159 10.70 -18.86 20.42
CA LYS A 159 10.26 -17.68 19.64
C LYS A 159 10.98 -16.39 19.96
N TRP A 160 11.94 -16.44 20.88
CA TRP A 160 12.93 -15.38 21.01
C TRP A 160 13.67 -15.18 19.68
N HIS A 161 13.84 -13.93 19.30
CA HIS A 161 14.62 -13.51 18.15
C HIS A 161 15.43 -12.26 18.53
N GLY A 162 16.58 -12.10 17.88
CA GLY A 162 17.51 -11.01 18.13
C GLY A 162 17.38 -9.87 17.12
N TYR A 163 18.07 -8.76 17.40
CA TYR A 163 18.25 -7.68 16.45
C TYR A 163 19.01 -8.16 15.20
N ASN A 164 18.45 -7.93 14.02
CA ASN A 164 19.05 -8.30 12.73
C ASN A 164 19.19 -7.10 11.77
N GLY A 165 18.94 -5.88 12.23
CA GLY A 165 19.02 -4.67 11.41
C GLY A 165 17.75 -4.29 10.63
N MET A 166 16.74 -5.16 10.58
CA MET A 166 15.48 -4.89 9.84
C MET A 166 14.45 -4.13 10.68
N GLY A 167 13.46 -3.52 10.04
CA GLY A 167 12.31 -2.90 10.72
C GLY A 167 11.36 -3.96 11.27
N ALA A 168 10.78 -4.73 10.35
CA ALA A 168 10.08 -5.98 10.54
C ALA A 168 10.41 -6.88 9.34
N TYR A 169 10.02 -8.15 9.37
CA TYR A 169 10.05 -9.01 8.19
C TYR A 169 9.01 -10.14 8.29
N ALA A 170 8.52 -10.56 7.13
CA ALA A 170 7.74 -11.77 6.96
C ALA A 170 8.66 -12.97 6.73
N TYR A 171 8.54 -13.99 7.58
CA TYR A 171 9.15 -15.30 7.35
C TYR A 171 8.25 -16.11 6.42
N ILE A 172 8.68 -16.24 5.17
CA ILE A 172 7.87 -16.72 4.05
C ILE A 172 8.59 -17.79 3.22
N PHE A 173 7.80 -18.57 2.48
CA PHE A 173 8.31 -19.59 1.56
C PHE A 173 7.73 -19.40 0.16
N SER A 174 8.32 -20.07 -0.84
CA SER A 174 7.81 -20.02 -2.21
C SER A 174 6.34 -20.45 -2.32
N ASN A 175 5.93 -21.44 -1.53
CA ASN A 175 4.54 -21.84 -1.35
C ASN A 175 4.10 -21.58 0.08
N PRO A 176 2.86 -21.10 0.32
CA PRO A 176 2.37 -20.87 1.68
C PRO A 176 2.55 -22.09 2.59
N GLN A 177 3.06 -21.86 3.80
CA GLN A 177 3.30 -22.88 4.82
C GLN A 177 2.66 -22.48 6.15
N ASN A 178 2.33 -23.48 6.98
CA ASN A 178 1.77 -23.25 8.33
C ASN A 178 2.71 -22.47 9.27
N SER A 179 4.02 -22.53 9.01
CA SER A 179 5.04 -21.87 9.84
C SER A 179 5.33 -20.43 9.44
N GLU A 180 4.65 -19.89 8.43
CA GLU A 180 4.82 -18.48 8.03
C GLU A 180 4.41 -17.54 9.17
N ALA A 181 5.18 -16.47 9.35
CA ALA A 181 5.03 -15.58 10.49
C ALA A 181 5.56 -14.18 10.16
N VAL A 182 5.17 -13.19 10.97
CA VAL A 182 5.75 -11.85 10.97
C VAL A 182 6.60 -11.68 12.21
N TYR A 183 7.77 -11.05 12.06
CA TYR A 183 8.66 -10.69 13.15
C TYR A 183 8.92 -9.20 13.13
N TYR A 184 8.50 -8.51 14.18
CA TYR A 184 8.92 -7.13 14.44
C TYR A 184 10.34 -7.14 15.00
N ILE A 185 11.20 -6.23 14.54
CA ILE A 185 12.59 -6.12 15.02
C ILE A 185 12.83 -4.74 15.63
N ILE A 186 13.02 -3.70 14.81
CA ILE A 186 13.13 -2.31 15.31
C ILE A 186 11.75 -1.73 15.61
N SER A 187 10.79 -2.07 14.75
CA SER A 187 9.42 -1.56 14.87
C SER A 187 8.71 -2.20 16.04
N SER A 188 7.77 -1.47 16.64
CA SER A 188 6.93 -1.98 17.72
C SER A 188 5.51 -2.24 17.25
N MET A 189 4.98 -3.43 17.51
CA MET A 189 3.64 -3.84 17.06
C MET A 189 2.54 -2.88 17.51
N ILE A 190 2.52 -2.53 18.80
CA ILE A 190 1.61 -1.52 19.37
C ILE A 190 2.19 -0.11 19.19
N SER A 191 2.05 0.43 17.98
CA SER A 191 2.33 1.83 17.61
C SER A 191 1.60 2.19 16.31
N ASP A 192 1.51 3.49 15.95
CA ASP A 192 0.91 3.93 14.68
C ASP A 192 1.59 3.26 13.48
N TYR A 193 2.92 3.36 13.39
CA TYR A 193 3.70 2.67 12.37
C TYR A 193 3.63 1.14 12.48
N GLY A 194 3.47 0.60 13.70
CA GLY A 194 3.32 -0.83 13.94
C GLY A 194 2.19 -1.47 13.14
N THR A 195 1.05 -0.79 13.06
CA THR A 195 -0.08 -1.19 12.19
C THR A 195 0.29 -1.15 10.71
N SER A 196 1.02 -0.13 10.25
CA SER A 196 1.45 -0.03 8.85
C SER A 196 2.41 -1.17 8.49
N ALA A 197 3.41 -1.42 9.34
CA ALA A 197 4.31 -2.56 9.21
C ALA A 197 3.54 -3.90 9.23
N PHE A 198 2.49 -4.04 10.06
CA PHE A 198 1.62 -5.22 10.01
C PHE A 198 1.03 -5.40 8.61
N THR A 199 0.47 -4.36 8.01
CA THR A 199 -0.11 -4.45 6.66
C THR A 199 0.94 -4.76 5.58
N HIS A 200 2.17 -4.26 5.74
CA HIS A 200 3.30 -4.57 4.86
C HIS A 200 3.63 -6.06 4.92
N GLU A 201 3.99 -6.57 6.10
CA GLU A 201 4.46 -7.95 6.24
C GLU A 201 3.35 -8.96 5.99
N THR A 202 2.11 -8.61 6.31
CA THR A 202 0.96 -9.48 6.04
C THR A 202 0.60 -9.49 4.55
N THR A 203 0.96 -8.44 3.79
CA THR A 203 0.91 -8.48 2.31
C THR A 203 1.83 -9.57 1.78
N HIS A 204 3.09 -9.61 2.23
CA HIS A 204 4.04 -10.65 1.83
C HIS A 204 3.58 -12.06 2.18
N ILE A 205 2.73 -12.24 3.19
CA ILE A 205 2.18 -13.55 3.55
C ILE A 205 0.97 -13.90 2.66
N ASN A 206 0.04 -12.97 2.51
CA ASN A 206 -1.27 -13.26 1.93
C ASN A 206 -1.35 -13.02 0.41
N ASP A 207 -0.38 -12.35 -0.20
CA ASP A 207 -0.40 -12.10 -1.65
C ASP A 207 -0.25 -13.36 -2.51
N ARG A 208 0.59 -14.29 -2.06
CA ARG A 208 0.81 -15.62 -2.64
C ARG A 208 -0.43 -16.52 -2.55
N MET A 209 -1.29 -16.25 -1.58
CA MET A 209 -2.46 -17.06 -1.25
C MET A 209 -3.74 -16.46 -1.86
N ALA A 210 -4.02 -15.19 -1.59
CA ALA A 210 -5.30 -14.56 -1.88
C ALA A 210 -5.19 -13.26 -2.69
N TYR A 211 -4.28 -12.34 -2.36
CA TYR A 211 -4.36 -10.98 -2.93
C TYR A 211 -4.06 -10.91 -4.43
N LEU A 212 -3.39 -11.93 -4.97
CA LEU A 212 -3.10 -12.08 -6.40
C LEU A 212 -3.92 -13.21 -7.05
N GLY A 213 -5.04 -13.62 -6.46
CA GLY A 213 -6.04 -14.49 -7.10
C GLY A 213 -5.55 -15.89 -7.52
N THR A 214 -4.47 -16.39 -6.92
CA THR A 214 -3.66 -17.60 -7.25
C THR A 214 -2.57 -17.44 -8.32
N TRP A 215 -2.57 -16.35 -9.10
CA TRP A 215 -1.67 -16.20 -10.24
C TRP A 215 -0.22 -15.86 -9.87
N ARG A 216 0.02 -15.49 -8.60
CA ARG A 216 1.32 -15.02 -8.08
C ARG A 216 1.80 -13.72 -8.72
N HIS A 217 2.89 -13.20 -8.18
CA HIS A 217 3.53 -11.95 -8.59
C HIS A 217 3.86 -11.92 -10.08
N ARG A 218 3.66 -10.77 -10.71
CA ARG A 218 4.05 -10.53 -12.10
C ARG A 218 5.52 -10.87 -12.34
N GLU A 219 5.83 -11.53 -13.46
CA GLU A 219 7.21 -11.82 -13.83
C GLU A 219 8.07 -10.55 -13.88
N GLY A 220 9.27 -10.62 -13.30
CA GLY A 220 10.22 -9.52 -13.28
C GLY A 220 10.03 -8.53 -12.14
N THR A 221 9.06 -8.73 -11.25
CA THR A 221 8.94 -8.02 -9.98
C THR A 221 9.38 -8.89 -8.80
N ASP A 222 9.74 -8.25 -7.69
CA ASP A 222 9.96 -8.88 -6.39
C ASP A 222 8.79 -8.55 -5.44
N ILE A 223 8.66 -9.31 -4.34
CA ILE A 223 7.58 -9.16 -3.35
C ILE A 223 7.50 -7.73 -2.80
N GLU A 224 8.65 -7.04 -2.65
CA GLU A 224 8.70 -5.68 -2.12
C GLU A 224 8.05 -4.63 -3.03
N SER A 225 7.87 -4.93 -4.31
CA SER A 225 7.09 -4.08 -5.20
C SER A 225 5.60 -4.02 -4.83
N PHE A 226 5.11 -4.93 -3.98
CA PHE A 226 3.69 -5.09 -3.68
C PHE A 226 3.25 -4.53 -2.34
N ALA A 227 4.17 -4.38 -1.39
CA ALA A 227 3.86 -3.84 -0.08
C ALA A 227 4.03 -2.31 -0.06
N GLN A 228 5.25 -1.82 0.19
CA GLN A 228 5.51 -0.38 0.35
C GLN A 228 5.16 0.43 -0.91
N GLY A 229 4.35 1.47 -0.78
CA GLY A 229 3.86 2.28 -1.92
C GLY A 229 2.85 1.56 -2.81
N MET A 230 2.26 0.46 -2.33
CA MET A 230 1.15 -0.23 -2.99
C MET A 230 0.12 -0.76 -1.97
N LEU A 231 0.31 -1.97 -1.42
CA LEU A 231 -0.67 -2.63 -0.53
C LEU A 231 -0.36 -2.49 0.98
N GLN A 232 0.54 -1.58 1.34
CA GLN A 232 0.76 -1.15 2.72
C GLN A 232 -0.11 0.07 3.05
N SER A 233 -0.76 0.06 4.21
CA SER A 233 -1.52 1.21 4.71
C SER A 233 -0.59 2.33 5.18
N PRO A 234 -0.66 3.55 4.61
CA PRO A 234 0.24 4.64 5.02
C PRO A 234 -0.06 5.15 6.44
N SER A 235 0.96 5.14 7.29
CA SER A 235 0.92 5.66 8.68
C SER A 235 1.32 7.15 8.74
N LEU A 236 0.86 7.86 9.79
CA LEU A 236 1.21 9.27 10.00
C LEU A 236 2.61 9.45 10.58
N THR A 237 3.12 8.45 11.30
CA THR A 237 4.44 8.48 11.94
C THR A 237 5.54 7.77 11.14
N ASN A 238 5.33 7.51 9.84
CA ASN A 238 6.28 6.76 9.03
C ASN A 238 7.46 7.62 8.55
N TYR A 239 8.68 7.11 8.71
CA TYR A 239 9.94 7.75 8.31
C TYR A 239 10.36 7.45 6.85
N ASN A 240 9.72 6.50 6.17
CA ASN A 240 10.07 6.02 4.82
C ASN A 240 9.30 6.74 3.67
N GLY A 241 8.57 7.82 3.97
CA GLY A 241 7.93 8.66 2.96
C GLY A 241 6.64 8.10 2.33
N GLU A 242 6.01 7.08 2.94
CA GLU A 242 4.77 6.49 2.42
C GLU A 242 3.56 7.43 2.48
N TYR A 243 3.43 8.23 3.54
CA TYR A 243 2.31 9.16 3.67
C TYR A 243 2.44 10.30 2.66
N GLY A 244 1.48 10.42 1.74
CA GLY A 244 1.57 11.34 0.59
C GLY A 244 1.97 10.65 -0.72
N SER A 245 2.26 9.35 -0.68
CA SER A 245 2.49 8.52 -1.86
C SER A 245 1.24 7.76 -2.29
N LEU A 246 1.24 7.20 -3.50
CA LEU A 246 0.19 6.28 -3.97
C LEU A 246 0.03 5.17 -2.94
N GLY A 247 -1.21 4.95 -2.53
CA GLY A 247 -1.54 4.06 -1.43
C GLY A 247 -3.03 4.13 -1.12
N LEU A 248 -3.47 3.29 -0.20
CA LEU A 248 -4.83 3.31 0.31
C LEU A 248 -4.84 3.00 1.81
N ASN A 249 -5.79 3.56 2.53
CA ASN A 249 -5.95 3.27 3.95
C ASN A 249 -6.85 2.04 4.11
N MET A 250 -6.28 0.93 4.56
CA MET A 250 -7.01 -0.31 4.80
C MET A 250 -7.22 -0.60 6.29
N ALA A 251 -6.61 0.17 7.19
CA ALA A 251 -6.51 -0.17 8.61
C ALA A 251 -7.05 0.90 9.55
N TYR A 252 -6.72 2.17 9.29
CA TYR A 252 -6.89 3.26 10.26
C TYR A 252 -8.28 3.88 10.17
N GLU A 253 -8.95 4.04 11.31
CA GLU A 253 -10.18 4.83 11.42
C GLU A 253 -9.82 6.26 11.85
N ARG A 254 -10.19 7.23 11.02
CA ARG A 254 -9.91 8.67 11.19
C ARG A 254 -11.17 9.47 10.94
N LYS A 255 -11.11 10.79 11.12
CA LYS A 255 -12.24 11.70 10.87
C LYS A 255 -12.18 12.28 9.48
N ASN A 256 -13.34 12.50 8.86
CA ASN A 256 -13.47 13.27 7.62
C ASN A 256 -13.43 14.80 7.89
N ASP A 257 -12.30 15.29 8.37
CA ASP A 257 -12.12 16.68 8.82
C ASP A 257 -11.35 17.57 7.82
N GLY A 258 -11.11 17.07 6.60
CA GLY A 258 -10.36 17.78 5.57
C GLY A 258 -8.84 17.68 5.70
N THR A 259 -8.32 16.95 6.70
CA THR A 259 -6.87 16.73 6.86
C THR A 259 -6.38 15.44 6.19
N GLN A 260 -7.30 14.55 5.84
CA GLN A 260 -7.01 13.25 5.24
C GLN A 260 -6.55 13.37 3.79
N ILE A 261 -5.77 12.38 3.33
CA ILE A 261 -5.35 12.25 1.92
C ILE A 261 -5.66 10.86 1.32
N TYR A 262 -6.21 9.95 2.13
CA TYR A 262 -6.75 8.64 1.73
C TYR A 262 -8.17 8.52 2.30
N ASN A 263 -8.90 7.45 1.97
CA ASN A 263 -10.17 7.17 2.66
C ASN A 263 -9.96 7.22 4.18
N TYR A 264 -10.87 7.89 4.90
CA TYR A 264 -10.69 8.12 6.33
C TYR A 264 -11.07 6.92 7.19
N ASP A 265 -11.93 6.03 6.67
CA ASP A 265 -12.38 4.82 7.34
C ASP A 265 -12.47 3.68 6.29
N PRO A 266 -11.72 2.58 6.44
CA PRO A 266 -11.75 1.43 5.52
C PRO A 266 -13.06 0.64 5.58
N ASN A 267 -13.85 0.76 6.64
CA ASN A 267 -15.09 -0.01 6.83
C ASN A 267 -16.27 0.56 6.04
N MET A 268 -16.19 1.81 5.59
CA MET A 268 -17.15 2.37 4.63
C MET A 268 -17.06 1.71 3.25
N LEU A 269 -15.88 1.19 2.91
CA LEU A 269 -15.60 0.43 1.69
C LEU A 269 -16.09 -1.02 1.87
N SER A 270 -17.40 -1.15 2.02
CA SER A 270 -18.07 -2.36 2.53
C SER A 270 -18.26 -3.48 1.50
N SER A 271 -17.81 -3.30 0.25
CA SER A 271 -17.83 -4.34 -0.79
C SER A 271 -16.75 -4.08 -1.84
N ARG A 272 -16.46 -5.07 -2.69
CA ARG A 272 -15.53 -4.93 -3.82
C ARG A 272 -15.93 -3.78 -4.74
N GLU A 273 -17.23 -3.63 -5.02
CA GLU A 273 -17.77 -2.57 -5.88
C GLU A 273 -17.53 -1.19 -5.28
N LYS A 274 -17.69 -1.02 -3.96
CA LYS A 274 -17.40 0.24 -3.28
C LYS A 274 -15.91 0.54 -3.24
N ILE A 275 -15.07 -0.48 -3.09
CA ILE A 275 -13.61 -0.32 -3.17
C ILE A 275 -13.21 0.11 -4.59
N ASP A 276 -13.75 -0.53 -5.63
CA ASP A 276 -13.48 -0.16 -7.02
C ASP A 276 -14.00 1.26 -7.34
N HIS A 277 -15.17 1.64 -6.82
CA HIS A 277 -15.70 3.01 -6.93
C HIS A 277 -14.78 4.04 -6.26
N TYR A 278 -14.32 3.76 -5.04
CA TYR A 278 -13.32 4.59 -4.36
C TYR A 278 -12.05 4.73 -5.20
N MET A 279 -11.51 3.62 -5.69
CA MET A 279 -10.28 3.62 -6.49
C MET A 279 -10.45 4.39 -7.80
N LYS A 280 -11.63 4.35 -8.41
CA LYS A 280 -11.96 5.18 -9.57
C LYS A 280 -11.89 6.66 -9.22
N ASN A 281 -12.65 7.12 -8.23
CA ASN A 281 -12.66 8.53 -7.81
C ASN A 281 -11.28 9.01 -7.33
N TYR A 282 -10.56 8.18 -6.59
CA TYR A 282 -9.19 8.43 -6.16
C TYR A 282 -8.27 8.73 -7.37
N ASN A 283 -8.31 7.88 -8.40
CA ASN A 283 -7.50 8.09 -9.61
C ASN A 283 -8.01 9.26 -10.46
N GLU A 284 -9.31 9.40 -10.68
CA GLU A 284 -9.88 10.46 -11.52
C GLU A 284 -9.64 11.85 -10.92
N SER A 285 -9.63 11.98 -9.58
CA SER A 285 -9.28 13.23 -8.92
C SER A 285 -7.84 13.66 -9.21
N MET A 286 -6.87 12.75 -9.11
CA MET A 286 -5.46 13.04 -9.44
C MET A 286 -5.29 13.32 -10.93
N MET A 287 -5.96 12.57 -11.81
CA MET A 287 -5.90 12.80 -13.25
C MET A 287 -6.47 14.16 -13.65
N MET A 288 -7.53 14.63 -12.99
CA MET A 288 -8.05 15.99 -13.20
C MET A 288 -7.00 17.04 -12.79
N LEU A 289 -6.32 16.86 -11.66
CA LEU A 289 -5.26 17.78 -11.21
C LEU A 289 -4.04 17.77 -12.12
N ASP A 290 -3.63 16.61 -12.63
CA ASP A 290 -2.56 16.47 -13.61
C ASP A 290 -2.93 17.18 -14.93
N TYR A 291 -4.21 17.10 -15.33
CA TYR A 291 -4.70 17.76 -16.53
C TYR A 291 -4.66 19.30 -16.38
N LEU A 292 -5.22 19.83 -15.28
CA LEU A 292 -5.21 21.26 -14.97
C LEU A 292 -3.78 21.83 -14.95
N GLU A 293 -2.86 21.12 -14.29
CA GLU A 293 -1.45 21.49 -14.24
C GLU A 293 -0.80 21.46 -15.62
N ALA A 294 -1.00 20.38 -16.39
CA ALA A 294 -0.41 20.25 -17.72
C ALA A 294 -0.89 21.36 -18.67
N GLU A 295 -2.18 21.69 -18.68
CA GLU A 295 -2.72 22.79 -19.50
C GLU A 295 -2.10 24.13 -19.11
N SER A 296 -1.98 24.41 -17.81
CA SER A 296 -1.35 25.65 -17.33
C SER A 296 0.12 25.72 -17.75
N VAL A 297 0.88 24.63 -17.60
CA VAL A 297 2.30 24.62 -17.97
C VAL A 297 2.47 24.79 -19.48
N ILE A 298 1.69 24.07 -20.29
CA ILE A 298 1.73 24.19 -21.75
C ILE A 298 1.39 25.62 -22.19
N LYS A 299 0.41 26.26 -21.54
CA LYS A 299 -0.02 27.63 -21.85
C LYS A 299 0.99 28.69 -21.40
N LYS A 300 1.63 28.52 -20.25
CA LYS A 300 2.41 29.56 -19.56
C LYS A 300 3.92 29.42 -19.74
N ASN A 301 4.44 28.23 -20.00
CA ASN A 301 5.87 28.02 -20.18
C ASN A 301 6.32 28.51 -21.56
N THR A 302 6.98 29.67 -21.58
CA THR A 302 7.61 30.23 -22.79
C THR A 302 9.07 29.80 -22.98
N GLY A 303 9.62 29.04 -22.02
CA GLY A 303 10.99 28.52 -22.07
C GLY A 303 11.05 27.06 -22.53
N THR A 304 12.12 26.37 -22.13
CA THR A 304 12.31 24.94 -22.42
C THR A 304 11.47 24.06 -21.47
N ASN A 305 11.11 22.86 -21.93
CA ASN A 305 10.26 21.93 -21.18
C ASN A 305 10.92 21.41 -19.90
N ASP A 306 12.25 21.42 -19.80
CA ASP A 306 12.98 20.98 -18.61
C ASP A 306 12.83 21.92 -17.42
N LYS A 307 12.19 23.09 -17.58
CA LYS A 307 11.73 23.89 -16.43
C LYS A 307 10.72 23.13 -15.57
N TRP A 308 9.90 22.28 -16.19
CA TRP A 308 8.79 21.61 -15.51
C TRP A 308 8.87 20.08 -15.55
N PHE A 309 9.40 19.53 -16.64
CA PHE A 309 9.31 18.10 -16.91
C PHE A 309 10.67 17.40 -16.88
N LYS A 310 10.61 16.09 -16.59
CA LYS A 310 11.63 15.06 -16.81
C LYS A 310 11.02 13.93 -17.61
N LYS A 311 11.82 12.92 -17.93
CA LYS A 311 11.34 11.72 -18.61
C LYS A 311 11.56 10.48 -17.77
N ILE A 312 10.54 9.62 -17.75
CA ILE A 312 10.66 8.23 -17.32
C ILE A 312 10.90 7.42 -18.60
N ASP A 313 12.18 7.22 -18.92
CA ASP A 313 12.59 6.53 -20.13
C ASP A 313 12.70 5.01 -19.92
N LYS A 314 12.91 4.30 -21.01
CA LYS A 314 13.19 2.87 -21.00
C LYS A 314 14.68 2.60 -20.87
N LYS A 315 15.06 1.73 -19.94
CA LYS A 315 16.38 1.09 -19.89
C LYS A 315 16.23 -0.42 -19.95
N TYR A 316 16.92 -1.09 -20.87
CA TYR A 316 16.93 -2.55 -20.88
C TYR A 316 17.61 -3.10 -19.62
N ARG A 317 17.10 -4.22 -19.11
CA ARG A 317 17.68 -4.85 -17.92
C ARG A 317 19.10 -5.32 -18.20
N GLU A 318 19.97 -5.06 -17.24
CA GLU A 318 21.31 -5.61 -17.18
C GLU A 318 21.35 -6.74 -16.15
N LYS A 319 22.40 -7.55 -16.18
CA LYS A 319 22.59 -8.64 -15.21
C LYS A 319 22.42 -8.14 -13.76
N ALA A 320 21.43 -8.70 -13.06
CA ALA A 320 21.08 -8.34 -11.68
C ALA A 320 20.99 -9.59 -10.77
N SER A 321 21.01 -9.37 -9.45
CA SER A 321 21.12 -10.44 -8.46
C SER A 321 19.84 -11.27 -8.25
N TYR A 322 18.66 -10.70 -8.55
CA TYR A 322 17.36 -11.24 -8.11
C TYR A 322 16.53 -11.91 -9.22
N ASN A 323 16.86 -11.71 -10.49
CA ASN A 323 16.30 -12.49 -11.60
C ASN A 323 17.30 -12.57 -12.77
N LYS A 324 17.05 -13.51 -13.69
CA LYS A 324 17.86 -13.72 -14.89
C LYS A 324 17.30 -13.01 -16.13
N LEU A 325 16.45 -12.00 -15.95
CA LEU A 325 15.83 -11.28 -17.06
C LEU A 325 16.78 -10.17 -17.51
N GLU A 326 17.39 -10.35 -18.68
CA GLU A 326 18.41 -9.45 -19.23
C GLU A 326 18.10 -9.09 -20.68
N GLY A 327 18.46 -7.87 -21.08
CA GLY A 327 18.25 -7.37 -22.44
C GLY A 327 16.78 -7.22 -22.83
N ALA A 328 16.54 -6.95 -24.12
CA ALA A 328 15.19 -6.89 -24.64
C ALA A 328 14.47 -8.26 -24.52
N PRO A 329 13.17 -8.30 -24.16
CA PRO A 329 12.24 -7.17 -23.99
C PRO A 329 12.18 -6.60 -22.57
N HIS A 330 13.00 -7.08 -21.64
CA HIS A 330 12.93 -6.72 -20.24
C HIS A 330 13.48 -5.32 -19.99
N GLN A 331 12.75 -4.49 -19.24
CA GLN A 331 13.16 -3.12 -18.96
C GLN A 331 13.03 -2.74 -17.48
N TRP A 332 13.67 -1.61 -17.16
CA TRP A 332 13.52 -0.79 -15.96
C TRP A 332 13.09 0.61 -16.38
N ASP A 333 12.64 1.39 -15.41
CA ASP A 333 12.43 2.82 -15.59
C ASP A 333 13.78 3.53 -15.48
N LEU A 334 14.02 4.52 -16.34
CA LEU A 334 15.16 5.42 -16.28
C LEU A 334 14.65 6.84 -16.12
N VAL A 335 14.67 7.36 -14.88
CA VAL A 335 14.40 8.76 -14.65
C VAL A 335 15.62 9.56 -15.06
N ARG A 336 15.43 10.47 -16.01
CA ARG A 336 16.49 11.34 -16.51
C ARG A 336 15.95 12.73 -16.85
N ASP A 337 16.87 13.68 -16.91
CA ASP A 337 16.57 14.98 -17.51
C ASP A 337 16.24 14.84 -19.00
N LEU A 338 15.51 15.82 -19.51
CA LEU A 338 15.18 15.90 -20.93
C LEU A 338 16.45 16.13 -21.76
N ASN A 339 16.52 15.54 -22.95
CA ASN A 339 17.55 15.87 -23.95
C ASN A 339 17.19 17.15 -24.71
N ASP A 340 18.06 17.64 -25.60
CA ASP A 340 17.87 18.95 -26.24
C ASP A 340 16.66 19.00 -27.19
N ASP A 341 16.32 17.89 -27.84
CA ASP A 341 15.11 17.77 -28.66
C ASP A 341 13.85 17.81 -27.78
N GLU A 342 13.84 17.08 -26.67
CA GLU A 342 12.74 17.03 -25.70
C GLU A 342 12.55 18.39 -24.99
N LYS A 343 13.64 19.12 -24.71
CA LYS A 343 13.62 20.48 -24.13
C LYS A 343 12.97 21.49 -25.07
N SER A 344 13.23 21.37 -26.38
CA SER A 344 12.79 22.33 -27.40
C SER A 344 11.48 21.93 -28.08
N MET A 345 10.96 20.72 -27.81
CA MET A 345 9.70 20.23 -28.34
C MET A 345 8.54 21.18 -28.01
N LYS A 346 7.79 21.58 -29.04
CA LYS A 346 6.57 22.37 -28.86
C LYS A 346 5.44 21.49 -28.33
N LEU A 347 5.10 21.69 -27.06
CA LEU A 347 3.92 21.08 -26.44
C LEU A 347 2.69 21.96 -26.72
N THR A 348 1.60 21.32 -27.15
CA THR A 348 0.30 21.96 -27.40
C THR A 348 -0.86 21.23 -26.72
N ALA A 349 -0.66 19.98 -26.30
CA ALA A 349 -1.66 19.17 -25.60
C ALA A 349 -1.00 18.13 -24.68
N ILE A 350 -1.75 17.67 -23.69
CA ILE A 350 -1.33 16.63 -22.74
C ILE A 350 -0.96 15.31 -23.44
N ASP A 351 -1.58 14.99 -24.58
CA ASP A 351 -1.29 13.79 -25.37
C ASP A 351 0.21 13.67 -25.68
N GLN A 352 0.90 14.79 -25.91
CA GLN A 352 2.35 14.79 -26.15
C GLN A 352 3.16 14.49 -24.89
N LEU A 353 2.69 14.85 -23.70
CA LEU A 353 3.32 14.45 -22.44
C LEU A 353 3.18 12.93 -22.24
N VAL A 354 2.02 12.37 -22.60
CA VAL A 354 1.75 10.92 -22.54
C VAL A 354 2.66 10.18 -23.51
N ASP A 355 2.67 10.57 -24.79
CA ASP A 355 3.42 9.91 -25.85
C ASP A 355 4.94 9.93 -25.62
N ASN A 356 5.44 10.95 -24.92
CA ASN A 356 6.87 11.10 -24.63
C ASN A 356 7.30 10.58 -23.24
N ASN A 357 6.39 9.98 -22.47
CA ASN A 357 6.62 9.55 -21.09
C ASN A 357 7.21 10.66 -20.20
N PHE A 358 6.72 11.88 -20.39
CA PHE A 358 7.11 12.98 -19.51
C PHE A 358 6.47 12.80 -18.14
N ALA A 359 7.14 13.35 -17.14
CA ALA A 359 6.64 13.45 -15.78
C ALA A 359 7.05 14.81 -15.17
N THR A 360 6.29 15.30 -14.21
CA THR A 360 6.65 16.54 -13.49
C THR A 360 7.97 16.37 -12.73
N LYS A 361 8.78 17.42 -12.68
CA LYS A 361 10.02 17.44 -11.88
C LYS A 361 9.74 17.29 -10.39
N HIS A 362 8.66 17.91 -9.91
CA HIS A 362 8.27 17.82 -8.50
C HIS A 362 7.71 16.43 -8.17
N GLY A 363 8.09 15.95 -6.99
CA GLY A 363 7.69 14.65 -6.42
C GLY A 363 8.24 13.39 -7.14
N LEU A 364 8.79 13.51 -8.36
CA LEU A 364 9.50 12.42 -9.02
C LEU A 364 10.82 12.16 -8.29
N PRO A 365 11.23 10.89 -8.10
CA PRO A 365 12.49 10.59 -7.43
C PRO A 365 13.69 11.02 -8.30
N GLY A 366 14.90 10.96 -7.74
CA GLY A 366 16.13 11.43 -8.39
C GLY A 366 16.41 10.76 -9.74
N ASN A 367 17.34 11.32 -10.52
CA ASN A 367 17.76 10.66 -11.76
C ASN A 367 18.42 9.32 -11.43
N GLY A 368 18.09 8.28 -12.19
CA GLY A 368 18.54 6.92 -11.91
C GLY A 368 17.67 5.87 -12.58
N HIS A 369 18.04 4.60 -12.40
CA HIS A 369 17.24 3.48 -12.87
C HIS A 369 16.48 2.85 -11.71
N TYR A 370 15.23 2.48 -11.95
CA TYR A 370 14.32 1.99 -10.92
C TYR A 370 13.81 0.60 -11.29
N ARG A 371 14.28 -0.38 -10.52
CA ARG A 371 14.10 -1.81 -10.71
C ARG A 371 12.99 -2.34 -9.82
N THR A 372 12.13 -3.18 -10.37
CA THR A 372 11.03 -3.85 -9.65
C THR A 372 11.52 -5.05 -8.82
N GLU A 373 12.65 -5.64 -9.18
CA GLU A 373 13.21 -6.81 -8.49
C GLU A 373 14.26 -6.49 -7.43
N GLY A 374 14.77 -5.25 -7.43
CA GLY A 374 15.91 -4.86 -6.62
C GLY A 374 15.47 -4.12 -5.35
N PHE A 375 15.92 -4.57 -4.19
CA PHE A 375 15.65 -3.92 -2.90
C PHE A 375 16.12 -2.45 -2.83
N ASP A 376 17.03 -2.02 -3.72
CA ASP A 376 17.47 -0.63 -3.88
C ASP A 376 16.36 0.32 -4.35
N SER A 377 15.37 -0.18 -5.09
CA SER A 377 14.32 0.64 -5.69
C SER A 377 12.92 0.01 -5.69
N ALA A 378 12.76 -1.22 -5.18
CA ALA A 378 11.46 -1.85 -5.01
C ALA A 378 10.60 -1.10 -3.99
N TYR A 379 11.23 -0.52 -2.95
CA TYR A 379 10.57 0.33 -1.95
C TYR A 379 10.28 1.77 -2.43
N THR A 380 10.67 2.13 -3.67
CA THR A 380 10.39 3.46 -4.20
C THR A 380 8.89 3.72 -4.20
N VAL A 381 8.48 4.77 -3.50
CA VAL A 381 7.09 5.23 -3.45
C VAL A 381 6.87 6.31 -4.50
N VAL A 382 5.66 6.40 -5.04
CA VAL A 382 5.29 7.41 -6.06
C VAL A 382 4.46 8.49 -5.39
N ASN A 383 4.90 9.74 -5.39
CA ASN A 383 4.13 10.84 -4.80
C ASN A 383 2.79 11.03 -5.54
N MET A 384 1.69 11.22 -4.81
CA MET A 384 0.35 11.35 -5.39
C MET A 384 0.18 12.57 -6.30
N MET A 385 0.91 13.64 -6.01
CA MET A 385 0.81 14.90 -6.76
C MET A 385 1.78 14.97 -7.94
N THR A 386 2.63 13.96 -8.15
CA THR A 386 3.50 13.88 -9.33
C THR A 386 2.70 13.50 -10.56
N GLY A 387 2.72 14.35 -11.58
CA GLY A 387 2.10 14.03 -12.86
C GLY A 387 2.98 13.05 -13.63
N ILE A 388 2.58 11.78 -13.70
CA ILE A 388 3.20 10.74 -14.53
C ILE A 388 2.27 10.44 -15.71
N TYR A 389 2.50 11.14 -16.82
CA TYR A 389 1.56 11.18 -17.94
C TYR A 389 1.59 9.90 -18.78
N GLY A 390 2.79 9.42 -19.14
CA GLY A 390 2.96 8.23 -19.97
C GLY A 390 2.84 6.91 -19.23
N GLY A 391 2.56 5.82 -19.94
CA GLY A 391 2.49 4.46 -19.39
C GLY A 391 3.85 3.76 -19.33
N ASN A 392 4.82 4.22 -20.11
CA ASN A 392 6.08 3.51 -20.38
C ASN A 392 5.83 2.06 -20.86
N THR A 393 4.83 1.86 -21.75
CA THR A 393 4.38 0.54 -22.21
C THR A 393 5.56 -0.38 -22.53
N SER A 394 5.67 -1.47 -21.77
CA SER A 394 6.71 -2.48 -21.92
C SER A 394 6.22 -3.70 -22.68
N LYS A 395 7.11 -4.31 -23.47
CA LYS A 395 6.92 -5.68 -24.00
C LYS A 395 7.19 -6.77 -22.94
N SER A 396 7.49 -6.35 -21.71
CA SER A 396 7.65 -7.18 -20.51
C SER A 396 7.05 -6.41 -19.32
N THR A 397 7.75 -6.31 -18.20
CA THR A 397 7.35 -5.52 -17.03
C THR A 397 8.14 -4.21 -16.98
N ALA A 398 7.44 -3.10 -16.77
CA ALA A 398 8.05 -1.77 -16.55
C ALA A 398 8.89 -1.71 -15.24
N GLY A 399 9.55 -0.57 -14.98
CA GLY A 399 10.27 -0.36 -13.72
C GLY A 399 9.35 -0.08 -12.54
N SER A 400 9.93 0.13 -11.35
CA SER A 400 9.14 0.17 -10.11
C SER A 400 8.20 1.37 -10.01
N ILE A 401 8.54 2.50 -10.63
CA ILE A 401 7.71 3.71 -10.64
C ILE A 401 6.48 3.48 -11.53
N SER A 402 6.71 3.11 -12.79
CA SER A 402 5.65 2.87 -13.76
C SER A 402 4.81 1.66 -13.39
N PHE A 403 5.40 0.59 -12.83
CA PHE A 403 4.65 -0.56 -12.35
C PHE A 403 3.62 -0.17 -11.28
N LYS A 404 4.02 0.56 -10.24
CA LYS A 404 3.09 1.00 -9.18
C LYS A 404 2.06 1.97 -9.72
N HIS A 405 2.50 3.02 -10.42
CA HIS A 405 1.61 4.02 -10.97
C HIS A 405 0.55 3.40 -11.90
N ASN A 406 0.95 2.55 -12.85
CA ASN A 406 0.01 1.90 -13.77
C ASN A 406 -0.89 0.90 -13.06
N THR A 407 -0.43 0.20 -12.01
CA THR A 407 -1.28 -0.70 -11.21
C THR A 407 -2.45 0.06 -10.58
N PHE A 408 -2.19 1.22 -9.95
CA PHE A 408 -3.24 2.07 -9.37
C PHE A 408 -4.21 2.59 -10.43
N ARG A 409 -3.69 3.04 -11.58
CA ARG A 409 -4.51 3.53 -12.69
C ARG A 409 -5.38 2.42 -13.28
N MET A 410 -4.83 1.22 -13.47
CA MET A 410 -5.56 0.04 -13.95
C MET A 410 -6.68 -0.34 -13.00
N TRP A 411 -6.42 -0.31 -11.69
CA TRP A 411 -7.46 -0.54 -10.68
C TRP A 411 -8.55 0.53 -10.78
N GLY A 412 -8.19 1.81 -10.87
CA GLY A 412 -9.17 2.89 -10.97
C GLY A 412 -10.09 2.81 -12.19
N TYR A 413 -9.60 2.32 -13.33
CA TYR A 413 -10.40 2.25 -14.56
C TYR A 413 -11.16 0.93 -14.75
N TYR A 414 -10.50 -0.20 -14.44
CA TYR A 414 -11.01 -1.55 -14.72
C TYR A 414 -11.36 -2.35 -13.46
N GLY A 415 -11.26 -1.76 -12.27
CA GLY A 415 -11.52 -2.43 -10.99
C GLY A 415 -10.44 -3.42 -10.59
N TYR A 416 -10.65 -4.09 -9.46
CA TYR A 416 -9.66 -5.00 -8.87
C TYR A 416 -9.45 -6.26 -9.70
N LEU A 417 -10.53 -6.92 -10.14
CA LEU A 417 -10.44 -8.24 -10.79
C LEU A 417 -9.79 -8.18 -12.19
N ASP A 418 -10.14 -7.16 -12.98
CA ASP A 418 -9.65 -7.04 -14.36
C ASP A 418 -8.47 -6.09 -14.44
N GLY A 419 -8.51 -4.95 -13.75
CA GLY A 419 -7.42 -3.99 -13.70
C GLY A 419 -6.24 -4.43 -12.84
N PHE A 420 -6.43 -4.43 -11.51
CA PHE A 420 -5.33 -4.71 -10.57
C PHE A 420 -4.73 -6.11 -10.78
N LEU A 421 -5.55 -7.16 -10.74
CA LEU A 421 -5.06 -8.54 -10.93
C LEU A 421 -4.55 -8.77 -12.35
N GLY A 422 -5.18 -8.15 -13.36
CA GLY A 422 -4.74 -8.26 -14.75
C GLY A 422 -3.34 -7.68 -14.97
N TYR A 423 -3.01 -6.58 -14.30
CA TYR A 423 -1.74 -5.88 -14.47
C TYR A 423 -0.64 -6.28 -13.48
N ALA A 424 -0.98 -6.54 -12.21
CA ALA A 424 -0.01 -6.77 -11.14
C ALA A 424 0.35 -8.26 -10.93
N SER A 425 -0.38 -9.19 -11.54
CA SER A 425 -0.15 -10.63 -11.39
C SER A 425 0.16 -11.32 -12.72
N ASN A 426 0.50 -12.61 -12.68
CA ASN A 426 0.66 -13.43 -13.89
C ASN A 426 -0.67 -13.92 -14.50
N LYS A 427 -1.82 -13.29 -14.21
CA LYS A 427 -3.16 -13.70 -14.68
C LYS A 427 -3.17 -14.10 -16.16
N TYR A 428 -2.53 -13.32 -17.01
CA TYR A 428 -2.50 -13.55 -18.47
C TYR A 428 -1.19 -14.14 -18.99
N LYS A 429 -0.27 -14.57 -18.13
CA LYS A 429 1.07 -15.03 -18.55
C LYS A 429 1.02 -16.28 -19.44
N GLN A 430 0.18 -17.25 -19.10
CA GLN A 430 0.05 -18.47 -19.89
C GLN A 430 -0.55 -18.18 -21.27
N GLU A 431 -1.58 -17.33 -21.33
CA GLU A 431 -2.17 -16.89 -22.60
C GLU A 431 -1.16 -16.10 -23.46
N SER A 432 -0.36 -15.22 -22.85
CA SER A 432 0.68 -14.46 -23.55
C SER A 432 1.71 -15.40 -24.20
N LYS A 433 2.15 -16.42 -23.46
CA LYS A 433 3.06 -17.45 -23.98
C LYS A 433 2.43 -18.26 -25.11
N ALA A 434 1.16 -18.64 -24.98
CA ALA A 434 0.43 -19.35 -26.04
C ALA A 434 0.27 -18.50 -27.31
N ALA A 435 0.21 -17.17 -27.16
CA ALA A 435 0.21 -16.22 -28.28
C ALA A 435 1.61 -15.96 -28.87
N GLY A 436 2.67 -16.64 -28.40
CA GLY A 436 4.03 -16.52 -28.93
C GLY A 436 4.87 -15.41 -28.31
N ASN A 437 4.41 -14.74 -27.26
CA ASN A 437 5.19 -13.71 -26.57
C ASN A 437 6.23 -14.35 -25.63
N VAL A 438 7.41 -13.74 -25.54
CA VAL A 438 8.51 -14.18 -24.67
C VAL A 438 8.14 -14.07 -23.18
N GLY A 439 7.31 -13.08 -22.82
CA GLY A 439 6.87 -12.83 -21.44
C GLY A 439 5.47 -12.23 -21.40
N LEU A 440 5.12 -11.59 -20.29
CA LEU A 440 3.87 -10.85 -20.14
C LEU A 440 4.12 -9.34 -20.28
N GLY A 441 3.79 -8.79 -21.45
CA GLY A 441 3.91 -7.37 -21.78
C GLY A 441 2.68 -6.55 -21.38
N ASP A 442 2.87 -5.26 -21.16
CA ASP A 442 1.81 -4.29 -20.89
C ASP A 442 0.82 -4.19 -22.06
N ASP A 443 1.32 -4.30 -23.29
CA ASP A 443 0.54 -4.31 -24.53
C ASP A 443 -0.43 -5.50 -24.61
N PHE A 444 0.02 -6.69 -24.21
CA PHE A 444 -0.85 -7.86 -24.12
C PHE A 444 -1.90 -7.69 -23.02
N ILE A 445 -1.49 -7.18 -21.85
CA ILE A 445 -2.41 -6.95 -20.73
C ILE A 445 -3.49 -5.95 -21.11
N ILE A 446 -3.14 -4.78 -21.67
CA ILE A 446 -4.13 -3.76 -22.01
C ILE A 446 -5.08 -4.25 -23.09
N GLN A 447 -4.61 -5.01 -24.09
CA GLN A 447 -5.51 -5.63 -25.08
C GLN A 447 -6.49 -6.60 -24.43
N LYS A 448 -6.05 -7.40 -23.45
CA LYS A 448 -6.93 -8.33 -22.73
C LYS A 448 -7.97 -7.61 -21.87
N VAL A 449 -7.52 -6.71 -21.02
CA VAL A 449 -8.37 -6.00 -20.05
C VAL A 449 -9.35 -5.05 -20.76
N SER A 450 -8.89 -4.38 -21.83
CA SER A 450 -9.72 -3.47 -22.62
C SER A 450 -10.58 -4.18 -23.67
N LYS A 451 -10.50 -5.51 -23.78
CA LYS A 451 -11.16 -6.31 -24.84
C LYS A 451 -10.85 -5.79 -26.25
N GLY A 452 -9.60 -5.39 -26.47
CA GLY A 452 -9.10 -4.90 -27.75
C GLY A 452 -9.39 -3.42 -28.06
N ARG A 453 -9.96 -2.64 -27.13
CA ARG A 453 -10.17 -1.18 -27.34
C ARG A 453 -8.85 -0.42 -27.45
N PHE A 454 -7.80 -0.85 -26.75
CA PHE A 454 -6.49 -0.19 -26.75
C PHE A 454 -5.34 -1.18 -26.94
N ASN A 455 -4.29 -0.74 -27.62
CA ASN A 455 -3.08 -1.52 -27.90
C ASN A 455 -1.90 -1.15 -26.99
N THR A 456 -1.89 0.07 -26.46
CA THR A 456 -0.84 0.55 -25.54
C THR A 456 -1.45 1.23 -24.33
N LEU A 457 -0.66 1.36 -23.26
CA LEU A 457 -1.07 2.14 -22.09
C LEU A 457 -1.21 3.62 -22.42
N GLU A 458 -0.42 4.14 -23.37
CA GLU A 458 -0.51 5.53 -23.82
C GLU A 458 -1.83 5.83 -24.53
N GLU A 459 -2.32 4.93 -25.41
CA GLU A 459 -3.64 5.07 -26.06
C GLU A 459 -4.76 5.15 -25.02
N TRP A 460 -4.75 4.22 -24.06
CA TRP A 460 -5.73 4.19 -22.97
C TRP A 460 -5.65 5.43 -22.07
N LYS A 461 -4.44 5.87 -21.67
CA LYS A 461 -4.28 7.05 -20.80
C LYS A 461 -4.78 8.33 -21.47
N LYS A 462 -4.47 8.54 -22.77
CA LYS A 462 -4.99 9.69 -23.53
C LYS A 462 -6.51 9.72 -23.52
N GLU A 463 -7.14 8.57 -23.74
CA GLU A 463 -8.60 8.45 -23.71
C GLU A 463 -9.16 8.73 -22.31
N TRP A 464 -8.57 8.16 -21.26
CA TRP A 464 -9.07 8.39 -19.91
C TRP A 464 -8.88 9.85 -19.45
N TYR A 465 -7.79 10.52 -19.82
CA TYR A 465 -7.64 11.96 -19.58
C TYR A 465 -8.76 12.77 -20.27
N LYS A 466 -9.14 12.42 -21.50
CA LYS A 466 -10.28 13.06 -22.19
C LYS A 466 -11.60 12.80 -21.45
N GLU A 467 -11.85 11.57 -21.03
CA GLU A 467 -13.05 11.20 -20.27
C GLU A 467 -13.12 11.96 -18.92
N VAL A 468 -12.00 12.07 -18.19
CA VAL A 468 -11.93 12.78 -16.90
C VAL A 468 -12.16 14.29 -17.10
N ARG A 469 -11.49 14.90 -18.09
CA ARG A 469 -11.72 16.31 -18.44
C ARG A 469 -13.20 16.56 -18.76
N ALA A 470 -13.80 15.74 -19.62
CA ALA A 470 -15.19 15.92 -20.02
C ALA A 470 -16.19 15.76 -18.86
N LYS A 471 -15.85 14.96 -17.83
CA LYS A 471 -16.62 14.90 -16.58
C LYS A 471 -16.42 16.17 -15.75
N ALA A 472 -15.17 16.60 -15.58
CA ALA A 472 -14.84 17.78 -14.78
C ALA A 472 -15.46 19.08 -15.34
N GLU A 473 -15.52 19.22 -16.67
CA GLU A 473 -16.18 20.35 -17.36
C GLU A 473 -17.70 20.37 -17.15
N LYS A 474 -18.33 19.24 -16.82
CA LYS A 474 -19.76 19.20 -16.40
C LYS A 474 -19.95 19.60 -14.94
N GLY A 475 -18.89 19.58 -14.14
CA GLY A 475 -18.87 19.94 -12.74
C GLY A 475 -18.41 18.83 -11.81
N PHE A 476 -18.06 19.22 -10.59
CA PHE A 476 -17.64 18.34 -9.51
C PHE A 476 -18.16 18.87 -8.16
N VAL A 477 -18.00 18.07 -7.11
CA VAL A 477 -18.43 18.46 -5.75
C VAL A 477 -17.91 19.86 -5.39
N GLU A 478 -18.78 20.71 -4.83
CA GLU A 478 -18.36 22.06 -4.41
C GLU A 478 -17.28 21.98 -3.33
N ILE A 479 -16.12 22.55 -3.62
CA ILE A 479 -14.98 22.66 -2.72
C ILE A 479 -14.76 24.10 -2.29
N GLU A 480 -14.01 24.30 -1.21
CA GLU A 480 -13.63 25.62 -0.74
C GLU A 480 -12.11 25.79 -0.77
N ILE A 481 -11.61 26.75 -1.54
CA ILE A 481 -10.18 27.07 -1.64
C ILE A 481 -9.99 28.54 -1.27
N ASP A 482 -9.25 28.78 -0.19
CA ASP A 482 -8.93 30.12 0.31
C ASP A 482 -10.17 31.03 0.48
N GLY A 483 -11.27 30.46 1.00
CA GLY A 483 -12.55 31.14 1.23
C GLY A 483 -13.45 31.28 0.00
N GLN A 484 -13.04 30.75 -1.15
CA GLN A 484 -13.85 30.76 -2.37
C GLN A 484 -14.46 29.40 -2.64
N LYS A 485 -15.77 29.38 -2.92
CA LYS A 485 -16.48 28.18 -3.39
C LYS A 485 -16.17 27.93 -4.86
N ILE A 486 -15.80 26.70 -5.18
CA ILE A 486 -15.40 26.29 -6.53
C ILE A 486 -16.10 24.98 -6.88
N SER A 487 -16.75 24.95 -8.04
CA SER A 487 -17.44 23.77 -8.55
C SER A 487 -17.31 23.60 -10.08
N THR A 488 -16.55 24.48 -10.74
CA THR A 488 -16.36 24.47 -12.19
C THR A 488 -14.90 24.30 -12.56
N TYR A 489 -14.65 23.63 -13.69
CA TYR A 489 -13.31 23.35 -14.19
C TYR A 489 -12.57 24.64 -14.55
N GLU A 490 -13.24 25.61 -15.18
CA GLU A 490 -12.67 26.87 -15.63
C GLU A 490 -12.10 27.66 -14.44
N LYS A 491 -12.81 27.66 -13.30
CA LYS A 491 -12.35 28.39 -12.13
C LYS A 491 -11.12 27.74 -11.50
N LEU A 492 -11.03 26.41 -11.49
CA LEU A 492 -9.80 25.72 -11.10
C LEU A 492 -8.67 26.02 -12.09
N GLN A 493 -8.93 26.02 -13.39
CA GLN A 493 -7.92 26.30 -14.41
C GLN A 493 -7.31 27.71 -14.23
N GLU A 494 -8.12 28.73 -13.88
CA GLU A 494 -7.62 30.06 -13.54
C GLU A 494 -6.63 30.05 -12.36
N LEU A 495 -6.93 29.27 -11.31
CA LEU A 495 -6.06 29.15 -10.14
C LEU A 495 -4.76 28.43 -10.47
N PHE A 496 -4.81 27.36 -11.25
CA PHE A 496 -3.63 26.63 -11.71
C PHE A 496 -2.77 27.50 -12.64
N ASP A 497 -3.39 28.26 -13.56
CA ASP A 497 -2.69 29.19 -14.44
C ASP A 497 -1.87 30.21 -13.64
N ALA A 498 -2.46 30.78 -12.58
CA ALA A 498 -1.80 31.74 -11.70
C ALA A 498 -0.68 31.08 -10.85
N ALA A 499 -0.91 29.87 -10.34
CA ALA A 499 0.07 29.14 -9.53
C ALA A 499 1.31 28.75 -10.36
N VAL A 500 1.09 28.18 -11.55
CA VAL A 500 2.15 27.77 -12.47
C VAL A 500 2.94 28.98 -12.99
N GLU A 501 2.27 30.08 -13.33
CA GLU A 501 2.96 31.30 -13.79
C GLU A 501 3.91 31.84 -12.71
N LYS A 502 3.48 31.88 -11.45
CA LYS A 502 4.31 32.30 -10.32
C LYS A 502 5.49 31.35 -10.08
N ASP A 503 5.27 30.05 -10.20
CA ASP A 503 6.29 29.02 -10.05
C ASP A 503 7.34 29.07 -11.17
N LEU A 504 6.92 29.31 -12.42
CA LEU A 504 7.82 29.49 -13.57
C LEU A 504 8.71 30.74 -13.44
N GLN A 505 8.20 31.83 -12.87
CA GLN A 505 8.98 33.04 -12.58
C GLN A 505 10.02 32.81 -11.48
N GLY A 506 9.69 31.98 -10.48
CA GLY A 506 10.55 31.68 -9.34
C GLY A 506 11.46 30.46 -9.50
N ASN A 507 11.32 29.68 -10.58
CA ASN A 507 11.94 28.37 -10.77
C ASN A 507 11.69 27.42 -9.56
N LYS A 508 10.43 27.36 -9.11
CA LYS A 508 9.94 26.55 -7.98
C LYS A 508 8.68 25.78 -8.39
N PHE A 509 8.11 24.99 -7.48
CA PHE A 509 6.86 24.26 -7.70
C PHE A 509 5.86 24.43 -6.54
N ASP A 510 6.21 25.22 -5.52
CA ASP A 510 5.51 25.23 -4.25
C ASP A 510 4.07 25.74 -4.38
N ASN A 511 3.81 26.73 -5.25
CA ASN A 511 2.46 27.28 -5.39
C ASN A 511 1.52 26.23 -6.01
N THR A 512 1.98 25.56 -7.07
CA THR A 512 1.22 24.54 -7.80
C THR A 512 1.02 23.29 -6.94
N VAL A 513 2.08 22.77 -6.30
CA VAL A 513 2.00 21.58 -5.44
C VAL A 513 1.09 21.84 -4.23
N ASN A 514 1.18 23.01 -3.60
CA ASN A 514 0.28 23.37 -2.50
C ASN A 514 -1.17 23.48 -2.97
N LEU A 515 -1.43 24.04 -4.15
CA LEU A 515 -2.78 24.10 -4.72
C LEU A 515 -3.32 22.69 -5.01
N LYS A 516 -2.54 21.79 -5.62
CA LYS A 516 -2.94 20.39 -5.86
C LYS A 516 -3.36 19.72 -4.56
N TRP A 517 -2.56 19.84 -3.49
CA TRP A 517 -2.90 19.27 -2.18
C TRP A 517 -4.17 19.88 -1.57
N LYS A 518 -4.36 21.21 -1.64
CA LYS A 518 -5.57 21.87 -1.13
C LYS A 518 -6.82 21.36 -1.85
N VAL A 519 -6.78 21.35 -3.19
CA VAL A 519 -7.91 20.89 -4.02
C VAL A 519 -8.17 19.41 -3.77
N TYR A 520 -7.15 18.56 -3.81
CA TYR A 520 -7.29 17.12 -3.57
C TYR A 520 -7.94 16.80 -2.22
N LYS A 521 -7.48 17.42 -1.13
CA LYS A 521 -8.04 17.22 0.21
C LYS A 521 -9.50 17.64 0.31
N GLN A 522 -9.86 18.76 -0.33
CA GLN A 522 -11.25 19.21 -0.38
C GLN A 522 -12.12 18.27 -1.21
N LEU A 523 -11.67 17.81 -2.39
CA LEU A 523 -12.39 16.83 -3.19
C LEU A 523 -12.64 15.55 -2.40
N LEU A 524 -11.61 15.03 -1.74
CA LEU A 524 -11.71 13.86 -0.86
C LEU A 524 -12.73 14.10 0.26
N GLN A 525 -12.66 15.23 0.95
CA GLN A 525 -13.57 15.56 2.06
C GLN A 525 -15.02 15.65 1.59
N LYS A 526 -15.27 16.40 0.52
CA LYS A 526 -16.61 16.74 0.02
C LYS A 526 -17.28 15.60 -0.74
N SER A 527 -16.52 14.62 -1.19
CA SER A 527 -17.02 13.36 -1.78
C SER A 527 -17.09 12.20 -0.76
N ASP A 528 -17.11 12.52 0.54
CA ASP A 528 -17.17 11.55 1.62
C ASP A 528 -16.06 10.48 1.57
N GLY A 529 -14.81 10.94 1.51
CA GLY A 529 -13.65 10.07 1.38
C GLY A 529 -13.57 9.35 0.03
N PHE A 530 -14.07 9.97 -1.04
CA PHE A 530 -14.26 9.39 -2.39
C PHE A 530 -15.22 8.19 -2.47
N THR A 531 -16.00 7.94 -1.42
CA THR A 531 -17.06 6.92 -1.46
C THR A 531 -18.34 7.42 -2.13
N GLY A 532 -18.56 8.74 -2.11
CA GLY A 532 -19.67 9.41 -2.78
C GLY A 532 -19.38 9.75 -4.25
N ASP A 533 -20.15 10.68 -4.80
CA ASP A 533 -19.93 11.20 -6.15
C ASP A 533 -18.77 12.22 -6.14
N LEU A 534 -17.85 12.11 -7.10
CA LEU A 534 -16.79 13.11 -7.34
C LEU A 534 -17.24 14.17 -8.34
N PHE A 535 -17.78 13.73 -9.46
CA PHE A 535 -18.30 14.57 -10.54
C PHE A 535 -19.82 14.71 -10.44
N THR A 536 -20.34 15.88 -10.81
CA THR A 536 -21.79 16.08 -10.93
C THR A 536 -22.31 15.38 -12.18
N LYS A 537 -23.57 14.91 -12.14
CA LYS A 537 -24.18 14.14 -13.24
C LYS A 537 -24.49 15.00 -14.45
#